data_AF-A0A963HYY5-F1
#
_entry.id   AF-A0A963HYY5-F1
#
_cell.length_a   1.000
_cell.length_b   1.000
_cell.length_c   1.000
_cell.angle_alpha   90.00
_cell.angle_beta   90.00
_cell.angle_gamma   90.00
#
_symmetry.space_group_name_H-M   'P 1'
#
loop_
_entity.id
_entity.type
_entity.pdbx_description
1 polymer ?
#
loop_
_entity_poly.entity_id
_entity_poly.type
_entity_poly.pdbx_seq_one_letter_code
_entity_poly.pdbx_strand_id
1 'polypeptide(L)'
;MTSESIDGGIDDLLNQHFAGKVVRKDLTKLIKEGANVPVYVLEYLLGMYCASNDEEIIRDGMETVKNILAENYVRPDEAEKVKSKIKERGSYKVIDKVTVRLNERRDIYEALLSNLGVKDAEIPANYVKQFEKLLVGGIWCIVTVHYYFEEGQKGSPFTIGDLKPIQLPNMDLEGLF
;
A
#
# COMPACT_ATOMS: atom_id res chain seq x y z
N MET A 1 -33.54 2.17 34.99
CA MET A 1 -32.55 2.73 34.05
C MET A 1 -31.19 2.47 34.64
N THR A 2 -30.66 1.27 34.40
CA THR A 2 -29.29 0.91 34.75
C THR A 2 -28.38 1.56 33.73
N SER A 3 -27.54 2.49 34.16
CA SER A 3 -26.39 2.92 33.38
C SER A 3 -25.51 1.69 33.18
N GLU A 4 -25.51 1.11 31.99
CA GLU A 4 -24.50 0.14 31.60
C GLU A 4 -23.16 0.86 31.68
N SER A 5 -22.40 0.53 32.72
CA SER A 5 -20.99 0.86 32.82
C SER A 5 -20.32 0.25 31.60
N ILE A 6 -19.77 1.10 30.75
CA ILE A 6 -18.93 0.70 29.64
C ILE A 6 -17.64 0.11 30.27
N ASP A 7 -17.68 -1.19 30.54
CA ASP A 7 -16.60 -1.97 31.16
C ASP A 7 -15.65 -2.52 30.08
N GLY A 8 -15.22 -1.63 29.19
CA GLY A 8 -14.16 -1.86 28.23
C GLY A 8 -13.20 -0.69 28.34
N GLY A 9 -11.89 -0.95 28.40
CA GLY A 9 -10.90 0.12 28.37
C GLY A 9 -11.10 0.99 27.14
N ILE A 10 -10.58 2.22 27.15
CA ILE A 10 -10.71 3.13 25.99
C ILE A 10 -10.23 2.46 24.70
N ASP A 11 -9.23 1.58 24.80
CA ASP A 11 -8.70 0.79 23.69
C ASP A 11 -9.70 -0.26 23.15
N ASP A 12 -10.51 -0.87 24.03
CA ASP A 12 -11.56 -1.82 23.62
C ASP A 12 -12.65 -1.11 22.83
N LEU A 13 -13.10 0.06 23.32
CA LEU A 13 -14.08 0.89 22.63
C LEU A 13 -13.56 1.42 21.31
N LEU A 14 -12.29 1.83 21.27
CA LEU A 14 -11.64 2.29 20.05
C LEU A 14 -11.57 1.17 19.01
N ASN A 15 -11.16 -0.03 19.40
CA ASN A 15 -11.11 -1.17 18.47
C ASN A 15 -12.51 -1.61 18.02
N GLN A 16 -13.50 -1.58 18.91
CA GLN A 16 -14.88 -1.96 18.59
C GLN A 16 -15.54 -0.99 17.60
N HIS A 17 -15.39 0.32 17.80
CA HIS A 17 -16.06 1.33 16.99
C HIS A 17 -15.22 1.85 15.80
N PHE A 18 -13.90 1.65 15.83
CA PHE A 18 -12.96 2.22 14.86
C PHE A 18 -11.94 1.18 14.35
N ALA A 19 -12.33 -0.09 14.22
CA ALA A 19 -11.51 -1.13 13.61
C ALA A 19 -10.92 -0.67 12.26
N GLY A 20 -9.62 -0.90 12.04
CA GLY A 20 -8.91 -0.44 10.84
C GLY A 20 -8.52 1.05 10.86
N LYS A 21 -8.99 1.83 11.84
CA LYS A 21 -8.66 3.26 12.02
C LYS A 21 -7.82 3.52 13.28
N VAL A 22 -7.68 2.52 14.15
CA VAL A 22 -6.84 2.55 15.35
C VAL A 22 -5.52 1.86 15.06
N VAL A 23 -4.41 2.48 15.47
CA VAL A 23 -3.07 1.94 15.24
C VAL A 23 -2.31 1.86 16.55
N ARG A 24 -1.83 0.66 16.86
CA ARG A 24 -0.98 0.34 18.00
C ARG A 24 0.46 0.83 17.76
N LYS A 25 0.80 1.99 18.34
CA LYS A 25 2.09 2.68 18.09
C LYS A 25 3.31 1.95 18.66
N ASP A 26 3.11 1.16 19.70
CA ASP A 26 4.10 0.23 20.27
C ASP A 26 4.56 -0.80 19.23
N LEU A 27 3.62 -1.43 18.51
CA LEU A 27 3.91 -2.43 17.47
C LEU A 27 4.68 -1.83 16.29
N THR A 28 4.40 -0.56 15.97
CA THR A 28 5.10 0.15 14.88
C THR A 28 6.60 0.29 15.17
N LYS A 29 6.98 0.50 16.44
CA LYS A 29 8.39 0.58 16.84
C LYS A 29 9.12 -0.76 16.66
N LEU A 30 8.47 -1.86 17.05
CA LEU A 30 9.04 -3.21 16.95
C LEU A 30 9.38 -3.62 15.51
N ILE A 31 8.56 -3.23 14.52
CA ILE A 31 8.83 -3.58 13.11
C ILE A 31 9.88 -2.66 12.49
N LYS A 32 9.92 -1.39 12.89
CA LYS A 32 10.82 -0.37 12.31
C LYS A 32 12.30 -0.74 12.47
N GLU A 33 12.66 -1.44 13.54
CA GLU A 33 14.04 -1.84 13.82
C GLU A 33 14.62 -2.84 12.79
N GLY A 34 13.79 -3.46 11.95
CA GLY A 34 14.23 -4.42 10.93
C GLY A 34 14.08 -3.96 9.47
N ALA A 35 13.47 -2.81 9.18
CA ALA A 35 13.15 -2.41 7.81
C ALA A 35 13.17 -0.89 7.58
N ASN A 36 13.83 -0.46 6.48
CA ASN A 36 13.79 0.92 6.01
C ASN A 36 12.48 1.21 5.25
N VAL A 37 11.36 1.11 5.96
CA VAL A 37 10.00 1.29 5.44
C VAL A 37 9.41 2.56 6.07
N PRO A 38 8.73 3.44 5.30
CA PRO A 38 8.08 4.60 5.87
C PRO A 38 7.06 4.22 6.94
N VAL A 39 7.03 4.99 8.03
CA VAL A 39 6.20 4.69 9.21
C VAL A 39 4.72 4.54 8.86
N TYR A 40 4.16 5.42 8.02
CA TYR A 40 2.75 5.34 7.62
C TYR A 40 2.39 4.08 6.81
N VAL A 41 3.36 3.46 6.11
CA VAL A 41 3.12 2.16 5.45
C VAL A 41 2.97 1.07 6.51
N LEU A 42 3.82 1.09 7.53
CA LEU A 42 3.71 0.16 8.66
C LEU A 42 2.40 0.36 9.41
N GLU A 43 2.04 1.60 9.71
CA GLU A 43 0.80 1.94 10.42
C GLU A 43 -0.44 1.47 9.66
N TYR A 44 -0.47 1.62 8.34
CA TYR A 44 -1.56 1.12 7.50
C TYR A 44 -1.69 -0.40 7.56
N LEU A 45 -0.58 -1.15 7.44
CA LEU A 45 -0.60 -2.61 7.53
C LEU A 45 -1.01 -3.06 8.94
N LEU A 46 -0.46 -2.45 9.98
CA LEU A 46 -0.79 -2.74 11.37
C LEU A 46 -2.26 -2.43 11.69
N GLY A 47 -2.80 -1.33 11.16
CA GLY A 47 -4.23 -1.01 11.30
C GLY A 47 -5.13 -2.07 10.67
N MET A 48 -4.71 -2.69 9.56
CA MET A 48 -5.50 -3.75 8.90
C MET A 48 -5.43 -5.10 9.62
N TYR A 49 -4.28 -5.48 10.17
CA TYR A 49 -4.04 -6.84 10.67
C TYR A 49 -3.93 -6.94 12.20
N CYS A 50 -3.69 -5.84 12.90
CA CYS A 50 -3.47 -5.81 14.36
C CYS A 50 -4.49 -4.94 15.10
N ALA A 51 -5.67 -4.69 14.53
CA ALA A 51 -6.76 -3.96 15.17
C ALA A 51 -7.56 -4.87 16.13
N SER A 52 -6.88 -5.38 17.17
CA SER A 52 -7.45 -6.22 18.22
C SER A 52 -6.72 -5.97 19.54
N ASN A 53 -7.35 -6.33 20.66
CA ASN A 53 -6.72 -6.38 21.98
C ASN A 53 -6.33 -7.80 22.42
N ASP A 54 -6.72 -8.82 21.65
CA ASP A 54 -6.32 -10.21 21.87
C ASP A 54 -4.87 -10.43 21.43
N GLU A 55 -4.00 -10.78 22.38
CA GLU A 55 -2.56 -10.96 22.16
C GLU A 55 -2.21 -12.00 21.09
N GLU A 56 -3.02 -13.05 20.94
CA GLU A 56 -2.83 -14.07 19.92
C GLU A 56 -3.15 -13.52 18.53
N ILE A 57 -4.28 -12.82 18.39
CA ILE A 57 -4.65 -12.15 17.12
C ILE A 57 -3.58 -11.13 16.73
N ILE A 58 -3.05 -10.38 17.70
CA ILE A 58 -2.00 -9.39 17.44
C ILE A 58 -0.72 -10.07 16.97
N ARG A 59 -0.32 -11.18 17.60
CA ARG A 59 0.89 -11.92 17.21
C ARG A 59 0.79 -12.43 15.77
N ASP A 60 -0.35 -13.00 15.41
CA ASP A 60 -0.60 -13.52 14.07
C ASP A 60 -0.69 -12.39 13.02
N GLY A 61 -1.30 -11.26 13.40
CA GLY A 61 -1.32 -10.03 12.61
C GLY A 61 0.08 -9.47 12.35
N MET A 62 0.96 -9.50 13.36
CA MET A 62 2.35 -9.07 13.24
C MET A 62 3.15 -9.97 12.29
N GLU A 63 2.95 -11.29 12.35
CA GLU A 63 3.56 -12.22 11.40
C GLU A 63 3.08 -11.97 9.98
N THR A 64 1.78 -11.75 9.80
CA THR A 64 1.18 -11.40 8.51
C THR A 64 1.81 -10.13 7.93
N VAL A 65 1.96 -9.08 8.74
CA VAL A 65 2.58 -7.81 8.32
C VAL A 65 4.03 -8.02 7.90
N LYS A 66 4.80 -8.81 8.66
CA LYS A 66 6.20 -9.14 8.32
C LYS A 66 6.28 -9.88 6.98
N ASN A 67 5.39 -10.84 6.74
CA ASN A 67 5.35 -11.60 5.50
C ASN A 67 4.99 -10.70 4.30
N ILE A 68 3.98 -9.83 4.42
CA ILE A 68 3.62 -8.87 3.37
C ILE A 68 4.79 -7.95 3.04
N LEU A 69 5.50 -7.42 4.05
CA LEU A 69 6.66 -6.57 3.83
C LEU A 69 7.81 -7.33 3.16
N ALA A 70 8.09 -8.57 3.60
CA ALA A 70 9.15 -9.39 3.02
C ALA A 70 8.88 -9.76 1.55
N GLU A 71 7.62 -9.99 1.19
CA GLU A 71 7.25 -10.42 -0.15
C GLU A 71 6.99 -9.25 -1.11
N ASN A 72 6.29 -8.21 -0.65
CA ASN A 72 5.76 -7.17 -1.53
C ASN A 72 6.48 -5.83 -1.43
N TYR A 73 7.15 -5.50 -0.32
CA TYR A 73 7.87 -4.23 -0.23
C TYR A 73 9.12 -4.24 -1.10
N VAL A 74 9.19 -3.31 -2.06
CA VAL A 74 10.34 -3.24 -2.96
C VAL A 74 11.46 -2.50 -2.26
N ARG A 75 12.58 -3.19 -2.06
CA ARG A 75 13.84 -2.58 -1.65
C ARG A 75 14.61 -2.17 -2.91
N PRO A 76 15.09 -0.92 -3.04
CA PRO A 76 15.73 -0.45 -4.26
C PRO A 76 16.93 -1.29 -4.72
N ASP A 77 17.68 -1.86 -3.78
CA ASP A 77 18.81 -2.77 -4.03
C ASP A 77 18.38 -4.17 -4.52
N GLU A 78 17.13 -4.57 -4.29
CA GLU A 78 16.55 -5.82 -4.79
C GLU A 78 15.61 -5.62 -6.00
N ALA A 79 15.57 -4.43 -6.60
CA ALA A 79 14.59 -4.08 -7.64
C ALA A 79 14.60 -5.04 -8.84
N GLU A 80 15.77 -5.44 -9.34
CA GLU A 80 15.88 -6.36 -10.49
C GLU A 80 15.35 -7.77 -10.18
N LYS A 81 15.52 -8.24 -8.94
CA LYS A 81 14.95 -9.51 -8.48
C LYS A 81 13.42 -9.46 -8.50
N VAL A 82 12.83 -8.32 -8.10
CA VAL A 82 11.38 -8.12 -8.17
C VAL A 82 10.90 -8.02 -9.61
N LYS A 83 11.61 -7.31 -10.51
CA LYS A 83 11.30 -7.29 -11.95
C LYS A 83 11.32 -8.68 -12.58
N SER A 84 12.32 -9.51 -12.25
CA SER A 84 12.37 -10.91 -12.71
C SER A 84 11.13 -11.69 -12.26
N LYS A 85 10.72 -11.55 -10.99
CA LYS A 85 9.50 -12.18 -10.49
C LYS A 85 8.25 -11.71 -11.24
N ILE A 86 8.10 -10.41 -11.51
CA ILE A 86 6.96 -9.87 -12.27
C ILE A 86 6.95 -10.49 -13.68
N LYS A 87 8.11 -10.50 -14.36
CA LYS A 87 8.24 -11.09 -15.70
C LYS A 87 7.89 -12.58 -15.73
N GLU A 88 8.42 -13.36 -14.80
CA GLU A 88 8.21 -14.81 -14.73
C GLU A 88 6.75 -15.18 -14.41
N ARG A 89 6.09 -14.38 -13.56
CA ARG A 89 4.71 -14.62 -13.13
C ARG A 89 3.67 -13.93 -14.02
N GLY A 90 4.08 -13.01 -14.88
CA GLY A 90 3.21 -12.12 -15.67
C GLY A 90 2.50 -11.04 -14.83
N SER A 91 2.34 -11.23 -13.52
CA SER A 91 1.77 -10.26 -12.60
C SER A 91 2.33 -10.44 -11.19
N TYR A 92 2.60 -9.34 -10.49
CA TYR A 92 3.01 -9.37 -9.09
C TYR A 92 2.55 -8.13 -8.33
N LYS A 93 2.22 -8.32 -7.05
CA LYS A 93 1.84 -7.24 -6.15
C LYS A 93 3.09 -6.68 -5.47
N VAL A 94 3.22 -5.36 -5.45
CA VAL A 94 4.32 -4.65 -4.82
C VAL A 94 3.82 -3.49 -3.97
N ILE A 95 4.60 -3.10 -2.96
CA ILE A 95 4.43 -1.89 -2.18
C ILE A 95 5.52 -0.92 -2.60
N ASP A 96 5.13 0.17 -3.24
CA ASP A 96 6.04 1.17 -3.79
C ASP A 96 5.39 2.56 -3.82
N LYS A 97 6.20 3.61 -3.93
CA LYS A 97 5.76 4.96 -4.20
C LYS A 97 5.54 5.16 -5.70
N VAL A 98 4.29 5.38 -6.07
CA VAL A 98 3.84 5.62 -7.44
C VAL A 98 3.69 7.11 -7.70
N THR A 99 4.37 7.63 -8.71
CA THR A 99 4.16 8.97 -9.27
C THR A 99 3.70 8.82 -10.72
N VAL A 100 2.87 9.70 -11.25
CA VAL A 100 2.38 9.63 -12.62
C VAL A 100 2.73 10.89 -13.39
N ARG A 101 2.98 10.75 -14.68
CA ARG A 101 3.15 11.86 -15.63
C ARG A 101 2.34 11.62 -16.90
N LEU A 102 1.97 12.68 -17.60
CA LEU A 102 1.43 12.61 -18.96
C LEU A 102 2.57 12.42 -19.96
N ASN A 103 2.49 11.40 -20.80
CA ASN A 103 3.31 11.26 -21.99
C ASN A 103 2.57 11.85 -23.19
N GLU A 104 2.82 13.13 -23.48
CA GLU A 104 2.17 13.89 -24.56
C GLU A 104 2.46 13.32 -25.95
N ARG A 105 3.56 12.58 -26.14
CA ARG A 105 3.91 11.98 -27.44
C ARG A 105 3.04 10.77 -27.77
N ARG A 106 2.59 10.06 -26.74
CA ARG A 106 1.79 8.84 -26.84
C ARG A 106 0.34 9.04 -26.42
N ASP A 107 0.03 10.21 -25.86
CA ASP A 107 -1.27 10.56 -25.26
C ASP A 107 -1.73 9.54 -24.20
N ILE A 108 -0.81 9.15 -23.31
CA ILE A 108 -1.10 8.22 -22.21
C ILE A 108 -0.48 8.71 -20.90
N TYR A 109 -0.94 8.17 -19.77
CA TYR A 109 -0.28 8.34 -18.49
C TYR A 109 0.74 7.23 -18.23
N GLU A 110 1.88 7.61 -17.68
CA GLU A 110 2.97 6.72 -17.30
C GLU A 110 3.24 6.84 -15.80
N ALA A 111 3.23 5.71 -15.11
CA ALA A 111 3.60 5.56 -13.73
C ALA A 111 5.11 5.31 -13.58
N LEU A 112 5.69 6.01 -12.61
CA LEU A 112 7.00 5.79 -12.04
C LEU A 112 6.84 5.08 -10.70
N LEU A 113 7.37 3.87 -10.60
CA LEU A 113 7.51 3.11 -9.36
C LEU A 113 8.92 3.37 -8.80
N SER A 114 8.98 4.10 -7.68
CA SER A 114 10.22 4.71 -7.20
C SER A 114 11.29 3.70 -6.81
N ASN A 115 10.90 2.67 -6.05
CA ASN A 115 11.82 1.65 -5.57
C ASN A 115 12.06 0.56 -6.62
N LEU A 116 11.05 0.19 -7.41
CA LEU A 116 11.19 -0.76 -8.51
C LEU A 116 12.02 -0.17 -9.66
N GLY A 117 12.06 1.16 -9.80
CA GLY A 117 12.82 1.87 -10.82
C GLY A 117 12.21 1.76 -12.23
N VAL A 118 10.96 1.31 -12.35
CA VAL A 118 10.18 1.37 -13.61
C VAL A 118 9.64 2.79 -13.75
N LYS A 119 9.84 3.42 -14.92
CA LYS A 119 9.58 4.86 -15.13
C LYS A 119 8.50 5.16 -16.16
N ASP A 120 8.00 4.14 -16.82
CA ASP A 120 7.17 4.22 -18.01
C ASP A 120 6.00 3.22 -17.96
N ALA A 121 5.68 2.67 -16.78
CA ALA A 121 4.59 1.70 -16.65
C ALA A 121 3.27 2.36 -17.05
N GLU A 122 2.55 1.78 -17.99
CA GLU A 122 1.30 2.38 -18.47
C GLU A 122 0.24 2.29 -17.37
N ILE A 123 -0.47 3.40 -17.11
CA ILE A 123 -1.48 3.46 -16.06
C ILE A 123 -2.82 3.97 -16.62
N PRO A 124 -3.94 3.29 -16.31
CA PRO A 124 -5.27 3.76 -16.69
C PRO A 124 -5.60 5.17 -16.18
N ALA A 125 -6.18 6.01 -17.04
CA ALA A 125 -6.51 7.41 -16.72
C ALA A 125 -7.51 7.57 -15.57
N ASN A 126 -8.35 6.56 -15.29
CA ASN A 126 -9.29 6.58 -14.16
C ASN A 126 -8.56 6.68 -12.81
N TYR A 127 -7.39 6.03 -12.65
CA TYR A 127 -6.61 6.15 -11.42
C TYR A 127 -6.07 7.57 -11.23
N VAL A 128 -5.66 8.23 -12.31
CA VAL A 128 -5.17 9.61 -12.27
C VAL A 128 -6.28 10.58 -11.88
N LYS A 129 -7.49 10.40 -12.45
CA LYS A 129 -8.68 11.17 -12.09
C LYS A 129 -9.11 10.95 -10.64
N GLN A 130 -9.01 9.71 -10.15
CA GLN A 130 -9.41 9.36 -8.80
C GLN A 130 -8.38 9.84 -7.75
N PHE A 131 -7.10 9.83 -8.10
CA PHE A 131 -6.00 10.08 -7.18
C PHE A 131 -5.05 11.16 -7.72
N GLU A 132 -5.50 12.41 -7.75
CA GLU A 132 -4.74 13.55 -8.30
C GLU A 132 -3.34 13.71 -7.70
N LYS A 133 -3.14 13.29 -6.44
CA LYS A 133 -1.83 13.31 -5.76
C LYS A 133 -0.76 12.48 -6.48
N LEU A 134 -1.14 11.54 -7.34
CA LEU A 134 -0.21 10.82 -8.22
C LEU A 134 0.59 11.78 -9.12
N LEU A 135 0.03 12.93 -9.52
CA LEU A 135 0.66 13.92 -10.39
C LEU A 135 1.55 14.94 -9.65
N VAL A 136 1.38 15.12 -8.33
CA VAL A 136 1.99 16.20 -7.53
C VAL A 136 2.82 15.68 -6.36
N GLY A 137 3.62 14.62 -6.61
CA GLY A 137 4.61 14.11 -5.66
C GLY A 137 4.49 12.62 -5.35
N GLY A 138 3.45 11.97 -5.86
CA GLY A 138 3.24 10.53 -5.79
C GLY A 138 2.69 10.04 -4.46
N ILE A 139 2.18 8.82 -4.47
CA ILE A 139 1.51 8.18 -3.33
C ILE A 139 2.14 6.81 -3.12
N TRP A 140 2.31 6.40 -1.86
CA TRP A 140 2.62 5.00 -1.58
C TRP A 140 1.41 4.15 -1.87
N CYS A 141 1.58 3.06 -2.59
CA CYS A 141 0.49 2.20 -3.02
C CYS A 141 0.87 0.74 -2.82
N ILE A 142 -0.15 -0.08 -2.55
CA ILE A 142 -0.12 -1.49 -2.88
C ILE A 142 -0.59 -1.58 -4.34
N VAL A 143 0.29 -2.01 -5.24
CA VAL A 143 0.03 -2.00 -6.68
C VAL A 143 0.31 -3.36 -7.30
N THR A 144 -0.61 -3.83 -8.14
CA THR A 144 -0.40 -4.98 -9.00
C THR A 144 0.26 -4.49 -10.28
N VAL A 145 1.45 -5.01 -10.57
CA VAL A 145 2.22 -4.71 -11.78
C VAL A 145 2.14 -5.91 -12.70
N HIS A 146 1.70 -5.68 -13.93
CA HIS A 146 1.72 -6.66 -15.00
C HIS A 146 3.00 -6.53 -15.82
N TYR A 147 3.45 -7.65 -16.38
CA TYR A 147 4.50 -7.68 -17.39
C TYR A 147 4.05 -8.47 -18.60
N TYR A 148 4.04 -7.81 -19.75
CA TYR A 148 3.78 -8.43 -21.03
C TYR A 148 4.61 -7.76 -22.11
N PHE A 149 5.38 -8.55 -22.85
CA PHE A 149 6.26 -8.07 -23.91
C PHE A 149 5.90 -8.77 -25.22
N GLU A 150 5.63 -7.97 -26.26
CA GLU A 150 5.49 -8.44 -27.63
C GLU A 150 6.56 -7.82 -28.55
N GLU A 151 6.98 -8.59 -29.56
CA GLU A 151 7.94 -8.10 -30.55
C GLU A 151 7.32 -6.94 -31.35
N GLY A 152 8.04 -5.81 -31.43
CA GLY A 152 7.55 -4.59 -32.08
C GLY A 152 6.66 -3.70 -31.21
N GLN A 153 6.43 -4.07 -29.93
CA GLN A 153 5.72 -3.21 -28.98
C GLN A 153 6.46 -1.88 -28.80
N LYS A 154 5.72 -0.78 -28.97
CA LYS A 154 6.24 0.59 -28.75
C LYS A 154 6.08 1.07 -27.31
N GLY A 155 5.23 0.39 -26.53
CA GLY A 155 4.92 0.72 -25.15
C GLY A 155 5.83 0.05 -24.14
N SER A 156 5.66 0.42 -22.86
CA SER A 156 6.36 -0.26 -21.78
C SER A 156 5.79 -1.67 -21.65
N PRO A 157 6.63 -2.70 -21.40
CA PRO A 157 6.12 -4.02 -21.06
C PRO A 157 5.46 -4.04 -19.66
N PHE A 158 5.63 -2.98 -18.87
CA PHE A 158 5.01 -2.85 -17.56
C PHE A 158 3.70 -2.08 -17.65
N THR A 159 2.68 -2.59 -16.96
CA THR A 159 1.38 -1.93 -16.86
C THR A 159 0.88 -1.99 -15.42
N ILE A 160 0.22 -0.93 -14.96
CA ILE A 160 -0.45 -0.88 -13.66
C ILE A 160 -1.82 -1.55 -13.79
N GLY A 161 -2.05 -2.60 -13.00
CA GLY A 161 -3.35 -3.24 -12.82
C GLY A 161 -4.13 -2.59 -11.68
N ASP A 162 -4.25 -3.28 -10.54
CA ASP A 162 -4.86 -2.73 -9.33
C ASP A 162 -3.92 -1.73 -8.64
N LEU A 163 -4.43 -0.56 -8.27
CA LEU A 163 -3.71 0.44 -7.49
C LEU A 163 -4.52 0.83 -6.26
N LYS A 164 -4.00 0.50 -5.07
CA LYS A 164 -4.59 0.87 -3.78
C LYS A 164 -3.65 1.82 -3.04
N PRO A 165 -3.98 3.11 -2.91
CA PRO A 165 -3.20 4.04 -2.12
C PRO A 165 -3.10 3.60 -0.65
N ILE A 166 -1.89 3.67 -0.12
CA ILE A 166 -1.56 3.61 1.30
C ILE A 166 -1.58 5.04 1.79
N GLN A 167 -2.79 5.56 1.99
CA GLN A 167 -3.01 6.72 2.84
C GLN A 167 -3.94 6.30 3.96
N LEU A 168 -3.78 6.92 5.13
CA LEU A 168 -4.92 7.08 6.03
C LEU A 168 -6.05 7.63 5.18
N PRO A 169 -7.31 7.15 5.36
CA PRO A 169 -8.43 7.85 4.79
C PRO A 169 -8.22 9.32 5.16
N ASN A 170 -8.33 10.25 4.19
CA ASN A 170 -8.99 11.50 4.54
C ASN A 170 -10.14 11.03 5.42
N MET A 171 -10.17 11.40 6.70
CA MET A 171 -11.35 11.17 7.51
C MET A 171 -12.48 11.71 6.64
N ASP A 172 -13.18 10.80 5.98
CA ASP A 172 -14.33 11.16 5.21
C ASP A 172 -15.34 11.39 6.30
N LEU A 173 -15.35 12.64 6.77
CA LEU A 173 -16.25 13.12 7.80
C LEU A 173 -17.69 12.96 7.33
N GLU A 174 -17.92 12.78 6.03
CA GLU A 174 -19.24 12.41 5.48
C GLU A 174 -19.68 11.00 5.87
N GLY A 175 -18.76 10.11 6.25
CA GLY A 175 -19.08 8.80 6.84
C GLY A 175 -19.15 8.82 8.38
N LEU A 176 -19.05 10.00 9.01
CA LEU A 176 -19.09 10.21 10.46
C LEU A 176 -20.38 10.90 10.94
N PHE A 177 -21.30 11.22 10.04
CA PHE A 177 -22.61 11.79 10.34
C PHE A 177 -23.75 10.96 9.75
#